data_AF-K9DHP7-F1
#
_entry.id   AF-K9DHP7-F1
#
_cell.length_a   1.000
_cell.length_b   1.000
_cell.length_c   1.000
_cell.angle_alpha   90.00
_cell.angle_beta   90.00
_cell.angle_gamma   90.00
#
_symmetry.space_group_name_H-M   'P 1'
#
loop_
_entity.id
_entity.type
_entity.pdbx_description
1 polymer ?
#
loop_
_entity_poly.entity_id
_entity_poly.type
_entity_poly.pdbx_seq_one_letter_code
_entity_poly.pdbx_strand_id
1 'polypeptide(L)'
;MIPADKLTDMDFKLLKYVYKALPEYIELKSLLSKFDDAEATLLRIEELSKLDYSQYGLPIRNTSYLEFDYESYIDKNGLENERRLDRITITPLGRKVFTDYLFTQKKQRNNKIEERLWKSISLIALIISILSFLQSIHVIDLVK
;
A
#
# COMPACT_ATOMS: atom_id res chain seq x y z
N MET A 1 -12.83 -12.67 -0.82
CA MET A 1 -11.87 -11.58 -0.63
C MET A 1 -10.49 -12.01 -1.11
N ILE A 2 -9.70 -11.08 -1.68
CA ILE A 2 -8.26 -11.30 -1.94
C ILE A 2 -7.51 -11.25 -0.60
N PRO A 3 -6.69 -12.25 -0.23
CA PRO A 3 -5.84 -12.17 0.97
C PRO A 3 -4.85 -11.00 0.92
N ALA A 4 -4.56 -10.38 2.07
CA ALA A 4 -3.72 -9.18 2.14
C ALA A 4 -2.29 -9.39 1.61
N ASP A 5 -1.73 -10.59 1.77
CA ASP A 5 -0.42 -11.01 1.25
C ASP A 5 -0.38 -11.17 -0.27
N LYS A 6 -1.56 -11.25 -0.92
CA LYS A 6 -1.71 -11.33 -2.38
C LYS A 6 -2.05 -9.98 -3.03
N LEU A 7 -2.06 -8.90 -2.25
CA LEU A 7 -2.21 -7.56 -2.80
C LEU A 7 -0.92 -7.13 -3.50
N THR A 8 -1.11 -6.58 -4.70
CA THR A 8 -0.06 -6.09 -5.59
C THR A 8 0.19 -4.61 -5.36
N ASP A 9 1.28 -4.09 -5.93
CA ASP A 9 1.54 -2.64 -5.92
C ASP A 9 0.45 -1.82 -6.63
N MET A 10 -0.25 -2.40 -7.61
CA MET A 10 -1.41 -1.77 -8.24
C MET A 10 -2.55 -1.58 -7.25
N ASP A 11 -2.81 -2.58 -6.40
CA ASP A 11 -3.85 -2.50 -5.36
C ASP A 11 -3.53 -1.43 -4.34
N PHE A 12 -2.28 -1.38 -3.87
CA PHE A 12 -1.87 -0.32 -2.94
C PHE A 12 -1.91 1.06 -3.59
N LYS A 13 -1.69 1.18 -4.91
CA LYS A 13 -1.94 2.43 -5.65
C LYS A 13 -3.43 2.78 -5.66
N LEU A 14 -4.32 1.83 -5.94
CA LEU A 14 -5.78 2.06 -5.89
C LEU A 14 -6.22 2.50 -4.49
N LEU A 15 -5.86 1.73 -3.46
CA LEU A 15 -6.15 2.06 -2.06
C LEU A 15 -5.61 3.44 -1.68
N LYS A 16 -4.41 3.82 -2.16
CA LYS A 16 -3.86 5.16 -1.94
C LYS A 16 -4.72 6.28 -2.54
N TYR A 17 -5.25 6.10 -3.76
CA TYR A 17 -6.11 7.11 -4.38
C TYR A 17 -7.43 7.28 -3.62
N VAL A 18 -8.07 6.17 -3.26
CA VAL A 18 -9.33 6.20 -2.49
C VAL A 18 -9.08 6.73 -1.07
N TYR A 19 -8.01 6.30 -0.40
CA TYR A 19 -7.64 6.78 0.94
C TYR A 19 -7.42 8.30 0.99
N LYS A 20 -6.87 8.89 -0.07
CA LYS A 20 -6.65 10.35 -0.16
C LYS A 20 -7.94 11.15 -0.34
N ALA A 21 -9.03 10.51 -0.77
CA ALA A 21 -10.34 11.16 -0.90
C ALA A 21 -11.10 11.22 0.43
N LEU A 22 -10.60 10.58 1.50
CA LEU A 22 -11.24 10.62 2.81
C LEU A 22 -11.41 12.06 3.32
N PRO A 23 -12.53 12.36 4.01
CA PRO A 23 -13.60 11.45 4.43
C PRO A 23 -14.66 11.15 3.36
N GLU A 24 -14.50 11.69 2.15
CA GLU A 24 -15.46 11.56 1.05
C GLU A 24 -15.21 10.29 0.23
N TYR A 25 -15.96 10.15 -0.86
CA TYR A 25 -15.82 9.11 -1.87
C TYR A 25 -14.99 9.60 -3.05
N ILE A 26 -14.55 8.69 -3.91
CA ILE A 26 -14.04 9.00 -5.24
C ILE A 26 -15.00 8.49 -6.31
N GLU A 27 -15.31 9.35 -7.29
CA GLU A 27 -16.08 8.96 -8.47
C GLU A 27 -15.27 7.93 -9.29
N LEU A 28 -15.91 6.82 -9.68
CA LEU A 28 -15.29 5.70 -10.39
C LEU A 28 -14.58 6.19 -11.65
N LYS A 29 -15.24 7.03 -12.45
CA LYS A 29 -14.64 7.62 -13.67
C LYS A 29 -13.35 8.41 -13.36
N SER A 30 -13.33 9.16 -12.26
CA SER A 30 -12.15 9.92 -11.83
C SER A 30 -11.01 8.97 -11.46
N LEU A 31 -11.32 7.89 -10.72
CA LEU A 31 -10.33 6.88 -10.35
C LEU A 31 -9.77 6.15 -11.58
N LEU A 32 -10.64 5.69 -12.48
CA LEU A 32 -10.24 4.97 -13.71
C LEU A 32 -9.31 5.84 -14.58
N SER A 33 -9.55 7.14 -14.66
CA SER A 33 -8.70 8.08 -15.42
C SER A 33 -7.27 8.24 -14.87
N LYS A 34 -6.96 7.68 -13.69
CA LYS A 34 -5.60 7.72 -13.09
C LYS A 34 -4.72 6.54 -13.51
N PHE A 35 -5.26 5.59 -14.24
CA PHE A 35 -4.57 4.36 -14.65
C PHE A 35 -4.60 4.22 -16.16
N ASP A 36 -3.56 3.60 -16.71
CA ASP A 36 -3.39 3.46 -18.16
C ASP A 36 -4.42 2.50 -18.78
N ASP A 37 -4.85 1.49 -18.01
CA ASP A 37 -5.83 0.49 -18.42
C ASP A 37 -7.08 0.57 -17.52
N ALA A 38 -8.14 1.19 -18.04
CA ALA A 38 -9.38 1.39 -17.30
C ALA A 38 -10.14 0.08 -17.07
N GLU A 39 -10.11 -0.87 -18.01
CA GLU A 39 -10.84 -2.14 -17.87
C GLU A 39 -10.20 -3.03 -16.82
N ALA A 40 -8.88 -3.21 -16.88
CA ALA A 40 -8.14 -3.94 -15.86
C ALA A 40 -8.28 -3.27 -14.48
N THR A 41 -8.28 -1.94 -14.44
CA THR A 41 -8.48 -1.20 -13.19
C THR A 41 -9.88 -1.42 -12.62
N LEU A 42 -10.93 -1.40 -13.45
CA LEU A 42 -12.30 -1.68 -13.02
C LEU A 42 -12.42 -3.09 -12.45
N LEU A 43 -11.92 -4.10 -13.17
CA LEU A 43 -11.89 -5.48 -12.68
C LEU A 43 -11.23 -5.56 -11.31
N ARG A 44 -10.10 -4.88 -11.14
CA ARG A 44 -9.38 -4.89 -9.87
C ARG A 44 -10.14 -4.20 -8.75
N ILE A 45 -10.82 -3.09 -9.03
CA ILE A 45 -11.71 -2.43 -8.07
C ILE A 45 -12.84 -3.38 -7.65
N GLU A 46 -13.48 -4.06 -8.61
CA GLU A 46 -14.55 -5.02 -8.30
C GLU A 46 -14.06 -6.17 -7.41
N GLU A 47 -12.87 -6.70 -7.67
CA GLU A 47 -12.26 -7.72 -6.82
C GLU A 47 -11.93 -7.21 -5.41
N LEU A 48 -11.43 -5.98 -5.28
CA LEU A 48 -11.16 -5.33 -3.99
C LEU A 48 -12.44 -4.98 -3.22
N SER A 49 -13.56 -4.83 -3.93
CA SER A 49 -14.90 -4.60 -3.35
C SER A 49 -15.65 -5.88 -3.00
N LYS A 50 -15.10 -7.06 -3.33
CA LYS A 50 -15.78 -8.35 -3.11
C LYS A 50 -15.77 -8.77 -1.64
N LEU A 51 -16.96 -8.91 -1.07
CA LEU A 51 -17.18 -9.43 0.28
C LEU A 51 -16.97 -10.95 0.35
N ASP A 52 -16.59 -11.42 1.52
CA ASP A 52 -16.71 -12.83 1.89
C ASP A 52 -18.13 -13.16 2.33
N TYR A 53 -18.50 -14.43 2.16
CA TYR A 53 -19.82 -14.93 2.51
C TYR A 53 -19.68 -16.01 3.58
N SER A 54 -20.61 -16.00 4.53
CA SER A 54 -20.73 -17.06 5.53
C SER A 54 -21.19 -18.37 4.88
N GLN A 55 -21.10 -19.47 5.63
CA GLN A 55 -21.63 -20.78 5.21
C GLN A 55 -23.13 -20.76 4.84
N TYR A 56 -23.88 -19.75 5.30
CA TYR A 56 -25.30 -19.55 5.00
C TYR A 56 -25.54 -18.62 3.81
N GLY A 57 -24.51 -18.22 3.07
CA GLY A 57 -24.62 -17.33 1.92
C GLY A 57 -24.90 -15.86 2.29
N LEU A 58 -24.76 -15.49 3.57
CA LEU A 58 -24.88 -14.10 4.00
C LEU A 58 -23.55 -13.36 3.86
N PRO A 59 -23.52 -12.13 3.29
CA PRO A 59 -22.30 -11.34 3.16
C PRO A 59 -21.78 -10.93 4.55
N ILE A 60 -20.48 -11.12 4.75
CA ILE A 60 -19.78 -10.75 5.98
C ILE A 60 -19.29 -9.31 5.82
N ARG A 61 -19.81 -8.40 6.63
CA ARG A 61 -19.42 -6.98 6.60
C ARG A 61 -17.93 -6.79 6.90
N ASN A 62 -17.34 -5.72 6.37
CA ASN A 62 -15.93 -5.36 6.57
C ASN A 62 -14.92 -6.42 6.10
N THR A 63 -15.27 -7.21 5.09
CA THR A 63 -14.37 -8.19 4.45
C THR A 63 -13.94 -7.77 3.04
N SER A 64 -14.32 -6.58 2.60
CA SER A 64 -13.80 -5.96 1.37
C SER A 64 -12.84 -4.82 1.74
N TYR A 65 -11.96 -4.44 0.82
CA TYR A 65 -11.07 -3.31 0.99
C TYR A 65 -11.69 -2.00 0.50
N LEU A 66 -12.50 -2.10 -0.54
CA LEU A 66 -13.27 -1.01 -1.13
C LEU A 66 -14.77 -1.33 -1.00
N GLU A 67 -15.59 -0.29 -1.14
CA GLU A 67 -17.04 -0.42 -1.15
C GLU A 67 -17.61 0.57 -2.17
N PHE A 68 -18.64 0.14 -2.90
CA PHE A 68 -19.44 1.03 -3.74
C PHE A 68 -20.57 1.60 -2.90
N ASP A 69 -20.90 2.87 -3.11
CA ASP A 69 -22.10 3.44 -2.49
C ASP A 69 -23.35 2.96 -3.23
N TYR A 70 -24.46 2.86 -2.51
CA TYR A 70 -25.76 2.47 -3.04
C TYR A 70 -26.82 3.50 -2.64
N GLU A 71 -27.85 3.62 -3.47
CA GLU A 71 -29.02 4.45 -3.19
C GLU A 71 -30.28 3.59 -3.24
N SER A 72 -31.10 3.66 -2.19
CA SER A 72 -32.42 3.05 -2.16
C SER A 72 -33.38 3.82 -3.07
N TYR A 73 -34.18 3.09 -3.84
CA TYR A 73 -35.28 3.64 -4.61
C TYR A 73 -36.49 2.71 -4.55
N ILE A 74 -37.69 3.29 -4.66
CA ILE A 74 -38.93 2.54 -4.73
C ILE A 74 -39.26 2.32 -6.21
N ASP A 75 -39.44 1.06 -6.62
CA ASP A 75 -39.83 0.75 -7.98
C ASP A 75 -41.32 1.01 -8.24
N LYS A 76 -41.75 0.83 -9.49
CA LYS A 76 -43.15 0.98 -9.91
C LYS A 76 -44.13 0.03 -9.23
N ASN A 77 -43.64 -1.04 -8.59
CA ASN A 77 -44.44 -2.02 -7.86
C ASN A 77 -44.48 -1.72 -6.36
N GLY A 78 -43.84 -0.63 -5.90
CA GLY A 78 -43.74 -0.27 -4.49
C GLY A 78 -42.67 -1.03 -3.73
N LEU A 79 -41.76 -1.75 -4.41
CA LEU A 79 -40.68 -2.50 -3.79
C LEU A 79 -39.44 -1.63 -3.63
N GLU A 80 -38.84 -1.66 -2.44
CA GLU A 80 -37.55 -1.05 -2.19
C GLU A 80 -36.45 -1.86 -2.88
N ASN A 81 -35.65 -1.17 -3.69
CA ASN A 81 -34.51 -1.71 -4.40
C ASN A 81 -33.30 -0.81 -4.17
N GLU A 82 -32.10 -1.35 -4.35
CA GLU A 82 -30.86 -0.59 -4.28
C GLU A 82 -30.24 -0.47 -5.68
N ARG A 83 -29.77 0.72 -6.04
CA ARG A 83 -28.94 0.94 -7.23
C ARG A 83 -27.52 1.29 -6.83
N ARG A 84 -26.55 0.66 -7.48
CA ARG A 84 -25.13 0.99 -7.32
C ARG A 84 -24.87 2.39 -7.87
N LEU A 85 -24.19 3.21 -7.08
CA LEU A 85 -23.64 4.50 -7.51
C LEU A 85 -22.19 4.29 -8.00
N ASP A 86 -21.73 5.16 -8.89
CA ASP A 86 -20.35 5.19 -9.37
C ASP A 86 -19.40 5.85 -8.36
N ARG A 87 -19.61 5.60 -7.06
CA ARG A 87 -18.85 6.20 -5.95
C ARG A 87 -18.18 5.10 -5.15
N ILE A 88 -16.89 5.28 -4.88
CA ILE A 88 -16.06 4.29 -4.19
C ILE A 88 -15.54 4.90 -2.90
N THR A 89 -15.68 4.15 -1.81
CA THR A 89 -15.11 4.47 -0.51
C THR A 89 -14.15 3.37 -0.06
N ILE A 90 -13.26 3.72 0.88
CA ILE A 90 -12.34 2.76 1.48
C ILE A 90 -12.90 2.27 2.81
N THR A 91 -12.96 0.95 2.98
CA THR A 91 -13.50 0.32 4.19
C THR A 91 -12.51 0.44 5.37
N PRO A 92 -12.93 0.15 6.62
CA PRO A 92 -11.99 0.01 7.74
C PRO A 92 -10.86 -0.99 7.48
N LEU A 93 -11.16 -2.12 6.83
CA LEU A 93 -10.17 -3.13 6.47
C LEU A 93 -9.16 -2.58 5.45
N GLY A 94 -9.65 -1.92 4.39
CA GLY A 94 -8.80 -1.27 3.39
C GLY A 94 -7.86 -0.24 4.02
N ARG A 95 -8.36 0.59 4.93
CA ARG A 95 -7.55 1.56 5.67
C ARG A 95 -6.46 0.90 6.51
N LYS A 96 -6.81 -0.16 7.24
CA LYS A 96 -5.85 -0.91 8.05
C LYS A 96 -4.73 -1.48 7.17
N VAL A 97 -5.09 -2.20 6.11
CA VAL A 97 -4.12 -2.87 5.23
C VAL A 97 -3.23 -1.86 4.51
N PHE A 98 -3.80 -0.74 4.03
CA PHE A 98 -3.00 0.33 3.44
C PHE A 98 -2.03 0.95 4.45
N THR A 99 -2.46 1.17 5.69
CA THR A 99 -1.60 1.73 6.76
C THR A 99 -0.47 0.76 7.14
N ASP A 100 -0.77 -0.54 7.27
CA ASP A 100 0.21 -1.59 7.55
C ASP A 100 1.27 -1.66 6.44
N TYR A 101 0.85 -1.51 5.17
CA TYR A 101 1.74 -1.42 4.03
C TYR A 101 2.66 -0.18 4.09
N LEU A 102 2.12 1.00 4.39
CA LEU A 102 2.91 2.22 4.53
C LEU A 102 3.96 2.10 5.66
N PHE A 103 3.58 1.50 6.78
CA PHE A 103 4.50 1.24 7.88
C PHE A 103 5.63 0.30 7.48
N THR A 104 5.29 -0.79 6.77
CA THR A 104 6.26 -1.78 6.29
C THR A 104 7.23 -1.16 5.29
N GLN A 105 6.72 -0.37 4.33
CA GLN A 105 7.55 0.38 3.37
C GLN A 105 8.52 1.34 4.07
N LYS A 106 8.04 2.08 5.07
CA LYS A 106 8.89 2.99 5.84
C LYS A 106 9.98 2.24 6.60
N LYS A 107 9.64 1.12 7.23
CA LYS A 107 10.62 0.25 7.93
C LYS A 107 11.68 -0.28 6.98
N GLN A 108 11.28 -0.80 5.82
CA GLN A 108 12.23 -1.28 4.81
C GLN A 108 13.15 -0.18 4.29
N ARG A 109 12.62 1.03 4.08
CA ARG A 109 13.42 2.20 3.68
C ARG A 109 14.46 2.55 4.75
N ASN A 110 14.06 2.58 6.01
CA ASN A 110 14.97 2.89 7.13
C ASN A 110 16.08 1.84 7.24
N ASN A 111 15.73 0.55 7.17
CA ASN A 111 16.72 -0.53 7.20
C ASN A 111 17.74 -0.40 6.05
N LYS A 112 17.30 -0.09 4.83
CA LYS A 112 18.21 0.16 3.70
C LYS A 112 19.14 1.35 3.92
N ILE A 113 18.69 2.38 4.65
CA ILE A 113 19.53 3.54 5.00
C ILE A 113 20.54 3.13 6.07
N GLU A 114 20.11 2.44 7.12
CA GLU A 114 20.98 1.93 8.17
C GLU A 114 22.07 1.01 7.62
N GLU A 115 21.73 0.08 6.73
CA GLU A 115 22.71 -0.79 6.06
C GLU A 115 23.74 0.01 5.26
N ARG A 116 23.31 1.08 4.56
CA ARG A 116 24.23 1.96 3.83
C ARG A 116 25.15 2.71 4.78
N LEU A 117 24.63 3.20 5.90
CA LEU A 117 25.43 3.89 6.93
C LEU A 117 26.46 2.95 7.55
N TRP A 118 26.07 1.73 7.90
CA TRP A 118 27.01 0.72 8.44
C TRP A 118 28.12 0.39 7.45
N LYS A 119 27.80 0.25 6.16
CA LYS A 119 28.81 0.05 5.10
C LYS A 119 29.77 1.23 4.99
N SER A 120 29.27 2.46 5.06
CA SER A 120 30.11 3.67 5.03
C SER A 120 31.03 3.77 6.25
N ILE A 121 30.53 3.48 7.46
CA ILE A 121 31.34 3.46 8.68
C ILE A 121 32.46 2.43 8.57
N SER A 122 32.14 1.22 8.09
CA SER A 122 33.13 0.16 7.89
C SER A 122 34.22 0.56 6.90
N LEU A 123 33.86 1.22 5.79
CA LEU A 123 34.81 1.73 4.80
C LEU A 123 35.72 2.81 5.40
N ILE A 124 35.18 3.75 6.18
CA ILE A 124 35.94 4.80 6.84
C ILE A 124 36.93 4.18 7.84
N ALA A 125 36.50 3.21 8.65
CA ALA A 125 37.37 2.52 9.58
C ALA A 125 38.52 1.78 8.87
N LEU A 126 38.24 1.16 7.72
CA LEU A 126 39.27 0.53 6.88
C LEU A 126 40.30 1.55 6.38
N ILE A 127 39.85 2.71 5.89
CA ILE A 127 40.74 3.79 5.42
C ILE A 127 41.62 4.28 6.57
N ILE A 128 41.04 4.53 7.75
CA ILE A 128 41.80 4.94 8.94
C ILE A 128 42.83 3.88 9.32
N SER A 129 42.46 2.59 9.30
CA SER A 129 43.37 1.49 9.60
C SER A 129 44.56 1.44 8.64
N ILE A 130 44.34 1.62 7.33
CA ILE A 130 45.40 1.67 6.32
C ILE A 130 46.32 2.87 6.56
N LEU A 131 45.77 4.05 6.84
CA LEU A 131 46.57 5.26 7.10
C LEU A 131 47.43 5.11 8.37
N SER A 132 46.86 4.58 9.46
CA SER A 132 47.60 4.32 10.69
C SER A 132 48.72 3.29 10.49
N PHE A 133 48.47 2.26 9.68
CA PHE A 133 49.48 1.27 9.33
C PHE A 133 50.64 1.89 8.53
N LEU A 134 50.33 2.69 7.51
CA LEU A 134 51.34 3.40 6.72
C LEU A 134 52.17 4.37 7.58
N GLN A 135 51.54 5.12 8.48
CA GLN A 135 52.24 5.99 9.43
C GLN A 135 53.17 5.20 10.35
N SER A 136 52.74 4.05 10.86
CA SER A 136 53.58 3.19 11.70
C SER A 136 54.82 2.69 10.96
N ILE A 137 54.70 2.34 9.67
CA ILE A 137 55.87 1.95 8.86
C ILE A 137 56.85 3.12 8.72
N HIS A 138 56.34 4.31 8.37
CA HIS A 138 57.18 5.49 8.17
C HIS A 138 57.89 5.94 9.46
N VAL A 139 57.29 5.73 10.64
CA VAL A 139 57.94 5.99 11.93
C VAL A 139 59.07 5.00 12.20
N ILE A 140 58.91 3.73 11.84
CA ILE A 140 59.97 2.70 12.03
C ILE A 140 61.20 3.02 11.16
N ASP A 141 61.00 3.53 9.95
CA ASP A 141 62.11 3.92 9.06
C ASP A 141 62.86 5.18 9.53
N LEU A 142 62.22 6.05 10.32
CA LEU A 142 62.83 7.28 10.88
C LEU A 142 63.65 7.04 12.17
N VAL A 143 63.43 5.90 12.85
CA VAL A 143 64.08 5.56 14.12
C VAL A 143 65.32 4.66 13.92
N LYS A 144 65.59 4.22 12.68
CA LYS A 144 66.81 3.51 12.28
C LYS A 144 67.91 4.46 11.84
#